data_AF-A0A523XSR5-F1
#
_entry.id   AF-A0A523XSR5-F1
#
_cell.length_a   1.000
_cell.length_b   1.000
_cell.length_c   1.000
_cell.angle_alpha   90.00
_cell.angle_beta   90.00
_cell.angle_gamma   90.00
#
_symmetry.space_group_name_H-M   'P 1'
#
loop_
_entity.id
_entity.type
_entity.pdbx_description
1 polymer ?
#
loop_
_entity_poly.entity_id
_entity_poly.type
_entity_poly.pdbx_seq_one_letter_code
_entity_poly.pdbx_strand_id
1 'polypeptide(L)'
;MPFTPMHLGFGIFLFSILPFLDPIALLIGTVIIDLEPIFYLITGIGSMHGIMHSTLGVIVFFIPASIISWLCYRFLKLDKYLPKYNIYLSLISSIIGLFSHVFFDAILYPEIMFFYPFSQTNGILYNIMSSRTDYLILG
;
A
#
# COMPACT_ATOMS: atom_id res chain seq x y z
N MET A 1 -6.31 7.42 -4.59
CA MET A 1 -6.18 8.89 -4.31
C MET A 1 -5.13 9.09 -3.22
N PRO A 2 -4.33 10.17 -3.23
CA PRO A 2 -3.22 10.33 -2.28
C PRO A 2 -3.69 10.54 -0.83
N PHE A 3 -3.08 9.84 0.12
CA PHE A 3 -3.19 10.05 1.58
C PHE A 3 -4.62 10.11 2.10
N THR A 4 -5.48 9.20 1.64
CA THR A 4 -6.85 9.16 2.16
C THR A 4 -6.85 8.81 3.65
N PRO A 5 -7.76 9.39 4.45
CA PRO A 5 -8.00 8.92 5.82
C PRO A 5 -8.28 7.43 5.90
N MET A 6 -8.78 6.83 4.81
CA MET A 6 -9.01 5.39 4.68
C MET A 6 -7.70 4.59 4.81
N HIS A 7 -6.60 4.99 4.18
CA HIS A 7 -5.33 4.27 4.24
C HIS A 7 -4.73 4.27 5.64
N LEU A 8 -4.60 5.44 6.26
CA LEU A 8 -4.12 5.56 7.63
C LEU A 8 -5.08 4.91 8.63
N GLY A 9 -6.39 5.10 8.44
CA GLY A 9 -7.43 4.51 9.27
C GLY A 9 -7.40 2.98 9.24
N PHE A 10 -7.18 2.38 8.07
CA PHE A 10 -7.02 0.93 7.95
C PHE A 10 -5.72 0.43 8.59
N GLY A 11 -4.62 1.18 8.47
CA GLY A 11 -3.38 0.88 9.19
C GLY A 11 -3.59 0.87 10.71
N ILE A 12 -4.30 1.85 11.26
CA ILE A 12 -4.65 1.90 12.69
C ILE A 12 -5.55 0.72 13.08
N PHE A 13 -6.56 0.42 12.25
CA PHE A 13 -7.45 -0.73 12.47
C PHE A 13 -6.68 -2.05 12.50
N LEU A 14 -5.78 -2.28 11.53
CA LEU A 14 -4.92 -3.46 11.51
C LEU A 14 -4.06 -3.55 12.76
N PHE A 15 -3.45 -2.45 13.19
CA PHE A 15 -2.66 -2.43 14.42
C PHE A 15 -3.50 -2.76 15.66
N SER A 16 -4.76 -2.31 15.71
CA SER A 16 -5.66 -2.62 16.83
C SER A 16 -5.97 -4.11 16.99
N ILE A 17 -5.94 -4.86 15.88
CA ILE A 17 -6.18 -6.32 15.86
C ILE A 17 -4.86 -7.09 15.96
N LEU A 18 -3.77 -6.53 15.43
CA LEU A 18 -2.44 -7.13 15.37
C LEU A 18 -1.41 -6.22 16.07
N PRO A 19 -1.50 -6.06 17.41
CA PRO A 19 -0.67 -5.09 18.15
C PRO A 19 0.81 -5.47 18.22
N PHE A 20 1.18 -6.67 17.77
CA PHE A 20 2.57 -7.12 17.65
C PHE A 20 3.29 -6.54 16.43
N LEU A 21 2.57 -5.91 15.49
CA LEU A 21 3.14 -5.20 14.35
C LEU A 21 3.79 -3.88 14.80
N ASP A 22 4.80 -3.43 14.06
CA ASP A 22 5.39 -2.10 14.23
C ASP A 22 4.42 -1.05 13.67
N PRO A 23 3.78 -0.22 14.52
CA PRO A 23 2.76 0.72 14.09
C PRO A 23 3.32 1.78 13.15
N ILE A 24 4.59 2.18 13.32
CA ILE A 24 5.20 3.23 12.49
C ILE A 24 5.48 2.69 11.09
N ALA A 25 6.06 1.49 10.98
CA ALA A 25 6.29 0.85 9.69
C ALA A 25 4.97 0.51 8.96
N LEU A 26 3.95 0.08 9.71
CA LEU A 26 2.62 -0.17 9.17
C LEU A 26 2.02 1.10 8.55
N LEU A 27 2.00 2.20 9.31
CA LEU A 27 1.45 3.48 8.85
C LEU A 27 2.24 4.05 7.66
N ILE A 28 3.57 4.01 7.70
CA ILE A 28 4.40 4.44 6.55
C ILE A 28 4.07 3.57 5.33
N GLY A 29 3.97 2.25 5.50
CA GLY A 29 3.61 1.33 4.42
C GLY A 29 2.27 1.68 3.77
N THR A 30 1.28 2.11 4.57
CA THR A 30 -0.03 2.53 4.04
C THR A 30 -0.02 3.84 3.26
N VAL A 31 1.07 4.61 3.22
CA VAL A 31 1.06 5.94 2.59
C VAL A 31 2.26 6.24 1.69
N ILE A 32 3.36 5.50 1.81
CA ILE A 32 4.60 5.81 1.06
C ILE A 32 4.40 5.75 -0.46
N ILE A 33 3.51 4.90 -0.95
CA ILE A 33 3.24 4.76 -2.39
C ILE A 33 2.37 5.88 -2.95
N ASP A 34 1.68 6.65 -2.10
CA ASP A 34 0.96 7.85 -2.49
C ASP A 34 1.88 8.98 -2.98
N LEU A 35 3.20 8.84 -2.83
CA LEU A 35 4.17 9.74 -3.46
C LEU A 35 4.02 9.77 -4.99
N GLU A 36 3.57 8.67 -5.62
CA GLU A 36 3.31 8.59 -7.06
C GLU A 36 2.18 9.54 -7.52
N PRO A 37 0.93 9.42 -7.00
CA PRO A 37 -0.14 10.36 -7.33
C PRO A 37 0.18 11.79 -6.90
N ILE A 38 0.88 12.02 -5.77
CA ILE A 38 1.32 13.37 -5.41
C ILE A 38 2.24 13.94 -6.48
N PHE A 39 3.24 13.17 -6.91
CA PHE A 39 4.17 13.62 -7.94
C PHE A 39 3.43 13.97 -9.23
N TYR A 40 2.48 13.15 -9.64
CA TYR A 40 1.62 13.42 -10.79
C TYR A 40 0.78 14.69 -10.62
N LEU A 41 0.16 14.90 -9.45
CA LEU A 41 -0.65 16.10 -9.20
C LEU A 41 0.17 17.40 -9.23
N ILE A 42 1.43 17.35 -8.79
CA ILE A 42 2.31 18.52 -8.79
C ILE A 42 2.89 18.81 -10.18
N THR A 43 3.28 17.77 -10.91
CA THR A 43 4.06 17.91 -12.15
C THR A 43 3.25 17.72 -13.43
N GLY A 44 2.10 17.04 -13.36
CA GLY A 44 1.34 16.55 -14.51
C GLY A 44 2.01 15.38 -15.25
N ILE A 45 3.16 14.88 -14.76
CA ILE A 45 3.96 13.86 -15.44
C ILE A 45 3.68 12.48 -14.82
N GLY A 46 3.41 11.49 -15.67
CA GLY A 46 3.14 10.11 -15.26
C GLY A 46 1.64 9.80 -15.20
N SER A 47 1.22 9.07 -14.16
CA SER A 47 -0.16 8.61 -13.97
C SER A 47 -0.57 8.67 -12.50
N MET A 48 -1.87 8.76 -12.22
CA MET A 48 -2.39 8.74 -10.84
C MET A 48 -2.10 7.42 -10.11
N HIS A 49 -2.18 6.28 -10.81
CA HIS A 49 -1.85 4.97 -10.26
C HIS A 49 -0.97 4.22 -11.27
N GLY A 50 0.33 4.31 -11.08
CA GLY A 50 1.34 3.76 -11.98
C GLY A 50 1.96 2.49 -11.40
N ILE A 51 3.29 2.40 -11.50
CA ILE A 51 4.04 1.21 -11.10
C ILE A 51 4.13 1.11 -9.57
N MET A 52 4.08 2.23 -8.83
CA MET A 52 4.14 2.18 -7.36
C MET A 52 2.88 1.54 -6.76
N HIS A 53 1.73 1.67 -7.41
CA HIS A 53 0.48 0.99 -7.03
C HIS A 53 0.38 -0.43 -7.60
N SER A 54 1.41 -1.26 -7.38
CA SER A 54 1.45 -2.65 -7.83
C SER A 54 2.17 -3.57 -6.85
N THR A 55 2.10 -4.89 -7.07
CA THR A 55 2.91 -5.86 -6.33
C THR A 55 4.41 -5.59 -6.43
N LEU A 56 4.89 -5.07 -7.56
CA LEU A 56 6.28 -4.63 -7.70
C LEU A 56 6.58 -3.43 -6.80
N GLY A 57 5.65 -2.47 -6.72
CA GLY A 57 5.72 -1.36 -5.77
C GLY A 57 5.85 -1.85 -4.32
N VAL A 58 5.06 -2.84 -3.91
CA VAL A 58 5.16 -3.45 -2.57
C VAL A 58 6.57 -4.00 -2.32
N ILE A 59 7.13 -4.75 -3.28
CA ILE A 59 8.47 -5.35 -3.17
C ILE A 59 9.57 -4.29 -3.16
N VAL A 60 9.42 -3.18 -3.89
CA VAL A 60 10.43 -2.12 -3.93
C VAL A 60 10.39 -1.25 -2.67
N PHE A 61 9.18 -0.94 -2.15
CA PHE A 61 9.00 0.08 -1.12
C PHE A 61 8.96 -0.44 0.33
N PHE A 62 8.89 -1.75 0.58
CA PHE A 62 8.87 -2.26 1.97
C PHE A 62 10.17 -1.99 2.73
N ILE A 63 11.32 -2.08 2.06
CA ILE A 63 12.62 -1.75 2.67
C ILE A 63 12.71 -0.25 2.99
N PRO A 64 12.49 0.68 2.02
CA PRO A 64 12.40 2.11 2.31
C PRO A 64 11.43 2.44 3.46
N ALA A 65 10.22 1.88 3.45
CA ALA A 65 9.23 2.10 4.50
C ALA A 65 9.74 1.67 5.88
N SER A 66 10.40 0.52 5.96
CA SER A 66 11.00 0.01 7.20
C SER A 66 12.17 0.87 7.68
N ILE A 67 13.01 1.36 6.77
CA ILE A 67 14.12 2.26 7.10
C ILE A 67 13.57 3.59 7.63
N ILE A 68 12.54 4.16 6.98
CA ILE A 68 11.91 5.40 7.44
C ILE A 68 11.32 5.18 8.84
N SER A 69 10.68 4.03 9.10
CA SER A 69 10.21 3.69 10.45
C SER A 69 11.34 3.74 11.47
N TRP A 70 12.45 3.07 11.18
CA TRP A 70 13.62 3.07 12.05
C TRP A 70 14.17 4.49 12.30
N LEU A 71 14.23 5.33 11.26
CA LEU A 71 14.63 6.74 11.39
C LEU A 71 13.65 7.52 12.27
N CYS A 72 12.33 7.28 12.14
CA CYS A 72 11.33 7.89 13.01
C CYS A 72 11.54 7.51 14.48
N TYR A 73 11.76 6.23 14.80
CA TYR A 73 12.09 5.81 16.18
C TYR A 73 13.32 6.53 16.71
N ARG A 74 14.37 6.65 15.90
CA ARG A 74 15.63 7.28 16.29
C ARG A 74 15.51 8.79 16.49
N PHE A 75 14.91 9.51 15.54
CA PHE A 75 14.89 10.98 15.56
C PHE A 75 13.76 11.55 16.43
N LEU A 76 12.60 10.90 16.45
CA LEU A 76 11.46 11.34 17.25
C LEU A 76 11.47 10.73 18.66
N LYS A 77 12.47 9.89 18.98
CA LYS A 77 12.62 9.21 20.28
C LYS A 77 11.34 8.45 20.69
N LEU A 78 10.72 7.79 19.70
CA LEU A 78 9.46 7.07 19.90
C LEU A 78 9.64 5.84 20.78
N ASP A 79 10.87 5.36 20.94
CA ASP A 79 11.26 4.29 21.87
C ASP A 79 10.95 4.63 23.35
N LYS A 80 10.66 5.89 23.66
CA LYS A 80 10.14 6.32 24.97
C LYS A 80 8.65 6.03 25.19
N TYR A 81 7.88 5.91 24.11
CA TYR A 81 6.41 5.83 24.14
C TYR A 81 5.88 4.53 23.54
N LEU A 82 6.63 3.93 22.62
CA LEU A 82 6.30 2.69 21.92
C LEU A 82 7.34 1.62 22.25
N PRO A 83 6.94 0.33 22.24
CA PRO A 83 7.90 -0.75 22.44
C PRO A 83 8.93 -0.77 21.32
N LYS A 84 10.11 -1.35 21.61
CA LYS A 84 11.14 -1.53 20.59
C LYS A 84 10.73 -2.69 19.67
N TYR A 85 10.58 -2.40 18.38
CA TYR A 85 10.30 -3.40 17.37
C TYR A 85 11.59 -3.92 16.73
N ASN A 86 11.61 -5.21 16.44
CA ASN A 86 12.68 -5.83 15.67
C ASN A 86 12.53 -5.43 14.19
N ILE A 87 13.64 -5.30 13.46
CA ILE A 87 13.65 -4.99 12.02
C ILE A 87 12.76 -5.96 11.23
N TYR A 88 12.70 -7.23 11.61
CA TYR A 88 11.80 -8.20 10.97
C TYR A 88 10.32 -7.82 11.12
N LEU A 89 9.92 -7.30 12.28
CA LEU A 89 8.55 -6.82 12.49
C LEU A 89 8.28 -5.56 11.69
N SER A 90 9.24 -4.63 11.58
CA SER A 90 9.10 -3.45 10.72
C SER A 90 8.94 -3.84 9.23
N LEU A 91 9.71 -4.82 8.75
CA LEU A 91 9.59 -5.35 7.39
C LEU A 91 8.23 -6.00 7.15
N ILE A 92 7.77 -6.87 8.05
CA ILE A 92 6.43 -7.50 7.93
C ILE A 92 5.34 -6.44 7.97
N SER A 93 5.44 -5.46 8.87
CA SER A 93 4.43 -4.42 9.06
C SER A 93 4.34 -3.50 7.85
N SER A 94 5.48 -3.12 7.26
CA SER A 94 5.50 -2.32 6.02
C SER A 94 4.93 -3.09 4.82
N ILE A 95 5.23 -4.39 4.68
CA ILE A 95 4.62 -5.24 3.65
C ILE A 95 3.11 -5.27 3.80
N ILE A 96 2.61 -5.50 5.02
CA ILE A 96 1.16 -5.52 5.30
C ILE A 96 0.53 -4.17 4.95
N GLY A 97 1.15 -3.06 5.36
CA GLY A 97 0.66 -1.71 5.07
C GLY A 97 0.59 -1.44 3.57
N LEU A 98 1.69 -1.67 2.85
CA LEU A 98 1.79 -1.51 1.40
C LEU A 98 0.78 -2.39 0.65
N PHE A 99 0.70 -3.66 1.01
CA PHE A 99 -0.22 -4.59 0.38
C PHE A 99 -1.67 -4.18 0.61
N SER A 100 -2.03 -3.79 1.83
CA SER A 100 -3.39 -3.34 2.15
C SER A 100 -3.77 -2.11 1.32
N HIS A 101 -2.87 -1.15 1.19
CA HIS A 101 -3.08 0.03 0.35
C HIS A 101 -3.36 -0.37 -1.10
N VAL A 102 -2.41 -1.06 -1.75
CA VAL A 102 -2.53 -1.44 -3.17
C VAL A 102 -3.77 -2.30 -3.41
N PHE A 103 -4.12 -3.18 -2.46
CA PHE A 103 -5.29 -4.04 -2.54
C PHE A 103 -6.60 -3.27 -2.54
N PHE A 104 -6.79 -2.32 -1.61
CA PHE A 104 -8.01 -1.52 -1.58
C PHE A 104 -8.12 -0.61 -2.78
N ASP A 105 -7.01 0.03 -3.15
CA ASP A 105 -7.00 0.88 -4.33
C ASP A 105 -7.32 0.05 -5.58
N ALA A 106 -6.82 -1.16 -5.72
CA ALA A 106 -7.14 -2.02 -6.87
C ALA A 106 -8.61 -2.50 -6.91
N ILE A 107 -9.33 -2.49 -5.78
CA ILE A 107 -10.79 -2.72 -5.77
C ILE A 107 -11.53 -1.48 -6.27
N LEU A 108 -11.06 -0.28 -5.88
CA LEU A 108 -11.74 0.98 -6.16
C LEU A 108 -11.44 1.53 -7.57
N TYR A 109 -10.24 1.28 -8.08
CA TYR A 109 -9.70 1.90 -9.29
C TYR A 109 -9.37 0.83 -10.35
N PRO A 110 -10.15 0.75 -11.45
CA PRO A 110 -9.98 -0.29 -12.47
C PRO A 110 -8.68 -0.16 -13.27
N GLU A 111 -8.03 0.99 -13.27
CA GLU A 111 -6.76 1.23 -13.97
C GLU A 111 -5.54 0.64 -13.25
N ILE A 112 -5.69 0.19 -12.00
CA ILE A 112 -4.55 -0.28 -11.20
C ILE A 112 -4.03 -1.63 -11.67
N MET A 113 -2.74 -1.66 -11.98
CA MET A 113 -2.02 -2.85 -12.45
C MET A 113 -1.55 -3.71 -11.27
N PHE A 114 -2.50 -4.29 -10.53
CA PHE A 114 -2.22 -4.99 -9.27
C PHE A 114 -1.07 -6.01 -9.38
N PHE A 115 -1.09 -6.85 -10.43
CA PHE A 115 -0.10 -7.91 -10.64
C PHE A 115 1.12 -7.50 -11.51
N TYR A 116 1.36 -6.21 -11.72
CA TYR A 116 2.56 -5.77 -12.44
C TYR A 116 3.83 -6.27 -11.72
N PRO A 117 4.84 -6.82 -12.46
CA PRO A 117 5.05 -6.74 -13.91
C PRO A 117 4.46 -7.91 -14.73
N PHE A 118 3.76 -8.85 -14.10
CA PHE A 118 3.22 -10.04 -14.79
C PHE A 118 1.94 -9.74 -15.57
N SER A 119 1.15 -8.76 -15.12
CA SER A 119 -0.02 -8.26 -15.84
C SER A 119 -0.09 -6.74 -15.81
N GLN A 120 -0.53 -6.14 -16.92
CA GLN A 120 -0.85 -4.71 -17.04
C GLN A 120 -2.36 -4.44 -16.89
N THR A 121 -3.18 -5.47 -16.63
CA THR A 121 -4.60 -5.30 -16.33
C THR A 121 -4.82 -5.38 -14.82
N ASN A 122 -5.92 -4.78 -14.36
CA ASN A 122 -6.39 -5.00 -13.00
C ASN A 122 -6.91 -6.45 -12.88
N GLY A 123 -6.01 -7.36 -12.50
CA GLY A 123 -6.34 -8.79 -12.41
C GLY A 123 -7.37 -9.12 -11.33
N ILE A 124 -7.59 -8.25 -10.34
CA ILE A 124 -8.63 -8.43 -9.32
C ILE A 124 -10.02 -8.21 -9.96
N LEU A 125 -10.21 -7.07 -10.62
CA LEU A 125 -11.48 -6.75 -11.27
C LEU A 125 -11.73 -7.56 -12.55
N TYR A 126 -10.68 -7.92 -13.30
CA TYR A 126 -10.82 -8.78 -14.47
C TYR A 126 -11.45 -10.13 -14.11
N ASN A 127 -11.03 -10.77 -13.01
CA ASN A 127 -11.63 -12.03 -12.56
C ASN A 127 -13.08 -11.86 -12.05
N ILE A 128 -13.41 -10.72 -11.46
CA ILE A 128 -14.76 -10.41 -10.98
C ILE A 128 -15.71 -10.09 -12.16
N MET A 129 -15.22 -9.40 -13.19
CA MET A 129 -16.02 -9.01 -14.37
C MET A 129 -16.12 -10.13 -15.41
N SER A 130 -15.05 -10.90 -15.62
CA SER A 130 -15.03 -12.09 -16.49
C SER A 130 -16.12 -13.09 -16.11
N SER A 131 -16.32 -13.33 -14.81
CA SER A 131 -17.40 -14.17 -14.30
C SER A 131 -18.83 -13.60 -14.49
N ARG A 132 -18.97 -12.31 -14.86
CA ARG A 132 -20.26 -11.68 -15.21
C ARG A 132 -20.47 -11.50 -16.71
N THR A 133 -19.41 -11.38 -17.51
CA THR A 133 -19.52 -11.16 -18.96
C THR A 133 -19.89 -12.40 -19.76
N ASP A 134 -19.69 -13.60 -19.21
CA ASP A 134 -20.15 -14.84 -19.86
C ASP A 134 -21.69 -14.96 -19.92
N TYR A 135 -22.43 -14.11 -19.19
CA TYR A 135 -23.89 -14.08 -19.22
C TYR A 135 -24.49 -12.91 -20.04
N LEU A 136 -23.68 -11.95 -20.50
CA LEU A 136 -24.17 -10.76 -21.22
C LEU A 136 -23.79 -10.71 -22.70
N ILE A 137 -22.97 -11.65 -23.19
CA ILE A 137 -22.59 -11.76 -24.61
C ILE A 137 -23.42 -12.84 -25.36
N LEU A 138 -24.39 -13.48 -24.68
CA LEU A 138 -25.33 -14.46 -25.27
C LEU A 138 -26.81 -14.03 -25.15
N GLY A 139 -27.09 -12.72 -25.07
CA GLY A 139 -28.45 -12.15 -25.09
C GLY A 139 -28.64 -11.17 -26.22
#